data_AF-A0A850BVK3-F1
#
_entry.id   AF-A0A850BVK3-F1
#
_cell.length_a   1.000
_cell.length_b   1.000
_cell.length_c   1.000
_cell.angle_alpha   90.00
_cell.angle_beta   90.00
_cell.angle_gamma   90.00
#
_symmetry.space_group_name_H-M   'P 1'
#
loop_
_entity.id
_entity.type
_entity.pdbx_description
1 polymer ?
#
loop_
_entity_poly.entity_id
_entity_poly.type
_entity_poly.pdbx_seq_one_letter_code
_entity_poly.pdbx_strand_id
1 'polypeptide(L)'
;MEPESEQSYAVGAYKNLHDDPAARGPIATGAAMIARWVFHLLFSVSRPFFRLFVPVVLLLMCTLAQGGCASCAGEEPPPSRGVIACKPQHSVLAVATSQSAADIETTAAGTIPVSFSVASTGEASLVMPLRTVPGRGVEPTISLTYSSGGGNGVVGMGFAITGGSAITRCPSNLAQDGEIREVRYDRFDKLCLDGKPLVIVGKDSGIIEYRTKPDTHTKIIGHDPEDTGMPQSFEAFLPSGMLIEYGTTAGTRPRGLGGVPRAWLAAVARDGRGNAMDYGYCFADAGEYTAEYALDEIIG
;
A
#
# COMPACT_ATOMS: atom_id res chain seq x y z
N MET A 1 33.81 25.81 40.20
CA MET A 1 34.96 25.80 39.29
C MET A 1 34.46 25.14 38.03
N GLU A 2 34.20 26.00 37.04
CA GLU A 2 33.59 25.76 35.73
C GLU A 2 34.61 25.07 34.77
N PRO A 3 34.31 24.81 33.48
CA PRO A 3 33.57 23.65 32.96
C PRO A 3 34.34 22.97 31.78
N GLU A 4 33.69 21.99 31.12
CA GLU A 4 33.71 21.69 29.65
C GLU A 4 33.00 20.32 29.45
N SER A 5 32.18 20.03 28.44
CA SER A 5 31.90 20.67 27.15
C SER A 5 30.51 20.25 26.62
N GLU A 6 29.73 21.21 26.13
CA GLU A 6 28.60 21.00 25.22
C GLU A 6 29.09 20.49 23.85
N GLN A 7 28.37 19.54 23.24
CA GLN A 7 28.42 19.35 21.79
C GLN A 7 27.01 19.41 21.20
N SER A 8 26.72 20.63 20.73
CA SER A 8 25.70 20.97 19.74
C SER A 8 25.97 20.19 18.45
N TYR A 9 24.99 19.42 17.98
CA TYR A 9 24.96 18.92 16.60
C TYR A 9 23.89 19.66 15.81
N ALA A 10 24.38 20.31 14.76
CA ALA A 10 23.70 21.29 13.95
C ALA A 10 22.52 20.71 13.16
N VAL A 11 21.46 21.51 13.10
CA VAL A 11 20.31 21.41 12.21
C VAL A 11 20.79 21.54 10.76
N GLY A 12 20.77 20.42 10.02
CA GLY A 12 20.97 20.40 8.58
C GLY A 12 19.70 20.83 7.86
N ALA A 13 19.60 22.11 7.52
CA ALA A 13 18.56 22.65 6.66
C ALA A 13 18.68 22.09 5.24
N TYR A 14 17.70 21.30 4.78
CA TYR A 14 17.55 21.01 3.35
C TYR A 14 16.99 22.24 2.65
N LYS A 15 17.90 22.99 2.04
CA LYS A 15 17.63 24.19 1.25
C LYS A 15 16.99 23.79 -0.08
N ASN A 16 15.83 24.38 -0.34
CA ASN A 16 15.09 24.33 -1.59
C ASN A 16 15.99 24.60 -2.80
N LEU A 17 15.95 23.73 -3.80
CA LEU A 17 16.60 23.93 -5.08
C LEU A 17 15.60 24.57 -6.07
N HIS A 18 15.37 25.87 -5.91
CA HIS A 18 14.92 26.74 -7.00
C HIS A 18 15.63 28.10 -6.89
N ASP A 19 16.15 28.52 -8.04
CA ASP A 19 16.63 29.85 -8.42
C ASP A 19 17.94 30.39 -7.82
N ASP A 20 19.01 30.34 -8.62
CA ASP A 20 20.05 31.39 -8.65
C ASP A 20 20.32 31.85 -10.09
N PRO A 21 20.05 33.14 -10.43
CA PRO A 21 20.13 33.70 -11.77
C PRO A 21 21.54 34.27 -12.07
N ALA A 22 22.47 33.43 -12.55
CA ALA A 22 23.75 33.94 -13.06
C ALA A 22 24.38 33.02 -14.13
N ALA A 23 23.66 32.82 -15.24
CA ALA A 23 24.24 32.32 -16.48
C ALA A 23 23.48 32.90 -17.69
N ARG A 24 23.62 34.20 -17.93
CA ARG A 24 23.15 34.86 -19.16
C ARG A 24 24.36 35.35 -19.97
N GLY A 25 24.75 34.55 -20.96
CA GLY A 25 25.49 35.00 -22.14
C GLY A 25 24.54 35.07 -23.34
N PRO A 26 24.70 36.04 -24.27
CA PRO A 26 23.69 36.36 -25.26
C PRO A 26 23.82 35.45 -26.48
N ILE A 27 22.74 34.79 -26.90
CA ILE A 27 22.72 34.11 -28.20
C ILE A 27 21.46 34.53 -28.96
N ALA A 28 21.72 35.45 -29.90
CA ALA A 28 21.16 35.57 -31.23
C ALA A 28 19.64 35.32 -31.39
N THR A 29 18.90 36.41 -31.33
CA THR A 29 17.79 36.69 -32.24
C THR A 29 18.19 36.40 -33.69
N GLY A 30 17.48 35.48 -34.36
CA GLY A 30 17.52 35.37 -35.82
C GLY A 30 17.65 33.96 -36.39
N ALA A 31 16.67 33.09 -36.20
CA ALA A 31 16.52 31.87 -37.02
C ALA A 31 15.08 31.36 -37.14
N ALA A 32 14.08 32.19 -36.84
CA ALA A 32 12.66 31.84 -36.99
C ALA A 32 12.06 32.46 -38.25
N MET A 33 12.69 32.29 -39.42
CA MET A 33 12.06 32.69 -40.70
C MET A 33 12.62 32.00 -41.96
N ILE A 34 13.27 30.83 -41.84
CA ILE A 34 13.80 30.11 -43.03
C ILE A 34 13.31 28.64 -43.10
N ALA A 35 12.88 28.04 -41.98
CA ALA A 35 12.42 26.65 -41.96
C ALA A 35 10.98 26.43 -42.52
N ARG A 36 10.28 27.49 -42.94
CA ARG A 36 8.93 27.40 -43.54
C ARG A 36 8.93 27.50 -45.08
N TRP A 37 10.09 27.72 -45.70
CA TRP A 37 10.25 27.83 -47.16
C TRP A 37 11.00 26.65 -47.81
N VAL A 38 11.79 25.88 -47.07
CA VAL A 38 12.48 24.68 -47.61
C VAL A 38 11.54 23.48 -47.74
N PHE A 39 10.45 23.44 -46.98
CA PHE A 39 9.49 22.32 -47.01
C PHE A 39 8.52 22.36 -48.20
N HIS A 40 8.50 23.45 -48.99
CA HIS A 40 7.59 23.61 -50.13
C HIS A 40 8.24 23.54 -51.51
N LEU A 41 9.57 23.34 -51.61
CA LEU A 41 10.30 23.33 -52.89
C LEU A 41 10.96 21.98 -53.24
N LEU A 42 10.75 20.93 -52.45
CA LEU A 42 11.21 19.57 -52.76
C LEU A 42 10.08 18.56 -53.01
N PHE A 43 8.82 19.02 -53.07
CA PHE A 43 7.68 18.21 -53.54
C PHE A 43 7.26 18.60 -54.96
N SER A 44 8.21 18.64 -55.89
CA SER A 44 7.91 18.73 -57.32
C SER A 44 8.98 18.04 -58.18
N VAL A 45 9.34 16.80 -57.86
CA VAL A 45 10.04 15.90 -58.81
C VAL A 45 9.59 14.45 -58.56
N SER A 46 8.99 13.84 -59.59
CA SER A 46 8.86 12.39 -59.89
C SER A 46 8.61 11.40 -58.73
N ARG A 47 7.33 11.05 -58.54
CA ARG A 47 6.81 10.10 -57.51
C ARG A 47 6.96 8.57 -57.74
N PRO A 48 7.54 7.98 -58.81
CA PRO A 48 7.63 6.51 -58.90
C PRO A 48 8.97 5.90 -58.43
N PHE A 49 10.07 6.65 -58.39
CA PHE A 49 11.40 6.05 -58.13
C PHE A 49 11.71 5.80 -56.64
N PHE A 50 11.11 6.57 -55.72
CA PHE A 50 11.37 6.44 -54.28
C PHE A 50 10.58 5.31 -53.59
N ARG A 51 9.54 4.76 -54.23
CA ARG A 51 8.71 3.70 -53.63
C ARG A 51 9.29 2.29 -53.76
N LEU A 52 10.29 2.08 -54.63
CA LEU A 52 10.93 0.78 -54.82
C LEU A 52 12.19 0.60 -53.97
N PHE A 53 12.87 1.70 -53.62
CA PHE A 53 14.16 1.64 -52.93
C PHE A 53 14.06 1.60 -51.39
N VAL A 54 13.02 2.20 -50.82
CA VAL A 54 12.78 2.17 -49.36
C VAL A 54 12.67 0.75 -48.77
N PRO A 55 11.94 -0.21 -49.37
CA PRO A 55 11.88 -1.56 -48.81
C PRO A 55 13.23 -2.29 -48.91
N VAL A 56 14.02 -2.06 -49.96
CA VAL A 56 15.35 -2.68 -50.13
C VAL A 56 16.36 -2.15 -49.12
N VAL A 57 16.35 -0.83 -48.85
CA VAL A 57 17.22 -0.21 -47.83
C VAL A 57 16.85 -0.68 -46.42
N LEU A 58 15.55 -0.82 -46.11
CA LEU A 58 15.10 -1.39 -44.84
C LEU A 58 15.51 -2.87 -44.67
N LEU A 59 15.44 -3.66 -45.75
CA LEU A 59 15.86 -5.06 -45.73
C LEU A 59 17.38 -5.19 -45.54
N LEU A 60 18.17 -4.31 -46.13
CA LEU A 60 19.63 -4.24 -45.97
C LEU A 60 20.06 -3.76 -44.57
N MET A 61 19.32 -2.82 -43.97
CA MET A 61 19.52 -2.43 -42.57
C MET A 61 19.20 -3.58 -41.60
N CYS A 62 18.16 -4.38 -41.87
CA CYS A 62 17.80 -5.53 -41.04
C CYS A 62 18.81 -6.69 -41.14
N THR A 63 19.46 -6.91 -42.29
CA THR A 63 20.42 -8.01 -42.45
C THR A 63 21.82 -7.69 -41.94
N LEU A 64 22.20 -6.42 -41.85
CA LEU A 64 23.49 -5.98 -41.29
C LEU A 64 23.45 -5.77 -39.76
N ALA A 65 22.27 -5.78 -39.13
CA ALA A 65 22.12 -5.61 -37.68
C ALA A 65 22.39 -6.89 -36.85
N GLN A 66 22.78 -8.01 -37.46
CA GLN A 66 23.09 -9.26 -36.73
C GLN A 66 24.50 -9.28 -36.09
N GLY A 67 25.21 -8.14 -36.05
CA GLY A 67 26.58 -8.04 -35.54
C GLY A 67 26.74 -7.39 -34.17
N GLY A 68 25.70 -7.32 -33.32
CA GLY A 68 25.78 -6.55 -32.08
C GLY A 68 24.98 -7.11 -30.92
N CYS A 69 25.52 -8.15 -30.26
CA CYS A 69 25.45 -8.34 -28.80
C CYS A 69 26.39 -9.51 -28.41
N ALA A 70 27.69 -9.31 -28.60
CA ALA A 70 28.72 -10.12 -27.95
C ALA A 70 29.24 -9.34 -26.73
N SER A 71 28.35 -9.06 -25.78
CA SER A 71 28.69 -8.47 -24.48
C SER A 71 27.53 -8.65 -23.51
N CYS A 72 27.23 -9.91 -23.16
CA CYS A 72 26.65 -10.19 -21.84
C CYS A 72 27.75 -9.98 -20.79
N ALA A 73 28.15 -8.72 -20.59
CA ALA A 73 28.87 -8.34 -19.38
C ALA A 73 27.87 -8.46 -18.24
N GLY A 74 28.25 -9.19 -17.20
CA GLY A 74 27.39 -9.51 -16.06
C GLY A 74 26.74 -8.25 -15.50
N GLU A 75 25.42 -8.20 -15.62
CA GLU A 75 24.60 -7.40 -14.71
C GLU A 75 24.85 -8.02 -13.33
N GLU A 76 25.60 -7.32 -12.49
CA GLU A 76 25.71 -7.67 -11.08
C GLU A 76 24.27 -7.76 -10.55
N PRO A 77 23.86 -8.88 -9.94
CA PRO A 77 22.51 -9.00 -9.43
C PRO A 77 22.24 -7.78 -8.55
N PRO A 78 21.07 -7.13 -8.69
CA PRO A 78 20.75 -5.96 -7.88
C PRO A 78 21.02 -6.34 -6.43
N PRO A 79 21.65 -5.44 -5.64
CA PRO A 79 22.01 -5.74 -4.26
C PRO A 79 20.77 -6.32 -3.58
N SER A 80 20.94 -7.47 -2.91
CA SER A 80 19.83 -8.13 -2.24
C SER A 80 19.16 -7.09 -1.37
N ARG A 81 17.93 -6.72 -1.74
CA ARG A 81 17.10 -5.88 -0.87
C ARG A 81 16.99 -6.67 0.42
N GLY A 82 17.62 -6.17 1.47
CA GLY A 82 17.65 -6.85 2.76
C GLY A 82 16.22 -7.22 3.13
N VAL A 83 16.01 -8.48 3.51
CA VAL A 83 14.70 -8.92 3.98
C VAL A 83 14.45 -8.21 5.29
N ILE A 84 13.49 -7.28 5.31
CA ILE A 84 13.05 -6.65 6.55
C ILE A 84 12.15 -7.66 7.24
N ALA A 85 12.66 -8.25 8.31
CA ALA A 85 11.89 -9.22 9.08
C ALA A 85 10.69 -8.56 9.75
N CYS A 86 9.54 -9.21 9.66
CA CYS A 86 8.36 -8.83 10.42
C CYS A 86 8.59 -9.10 11.91
N LYS A 87 8.38 -8.09 12.76
CA LYS A 87 8.51 -8.20 14.22
C LYS A 87 7.14 -8.14 14.88
N PRO A 88 6.74 -9.13 15.69
CA PRO A 88 5.48 -9.09 16.44
C PRO A 88 5.38 -7.80 17.27
N GLN A 89 4.20 -7.20 17.28
CA GLN A 89 3.90 -5.97 18.02
C GLN A 89 3.02 -6.21 19.26
N HIS A 90 2.71 -7.47 19.52
CA HIS A 90 2.00 -7.96 20.70
C HIS A 90 2.97 -8.73 21.60
N SER A 91 2.55 -8.97 22.83
CA SER A 91 3.32 -9.80 23.76
C SER A 91 3.38 -11.22 23.22
N VAL A 92 4.58 -11.65 22.80
CA VAL A 92 4.80 -13.03 22.37
C VAL A 92 4.79 -13.91 23.61
N LEU A 93 3.80 -14.82 23.71
CA LEU A 93 3.86 -15.90 24.70
C LEU A 93 5.11 -16.73 24.40
N ALA A 94 5.86 -17.12 25.44
CA ALA A 94 7.03 -17.96 25.27
C ALA A 94 6.62 -19.22 24.51
N VAL A 95 7.17 -19.38 23.29
CA VAL A 95 6.96 -20.59 22.48
C VAL A 95 7.39 -21.76 23.36
N ALA A 96 6.46 -22.65 23.68
CA ALA A 96 6.79 -23.88 24.39
C ALA A 96 7.94 -24.56 23.63
N THR A 97 9.01 -24.92 24.33
CA THR A 97 10.12 -25.67 23.77
C THR A 97 9.59 -26.80 22.91
N SER A 98 9.99 -26.83 21.63
CA SER A 98 9.69 -27.89 20.67
C SER A 98 9.85 -29.25 21.35
N GLN A 99 8.73 -29.84 21.73
CA GLN A 99 8.69 -31.22 22.18
C GLN A 99 8.59 -32.04 20.90
N SER A 100 9.53 -32.96 20.71
CA SER A 100 9.51 -33.93 19.61
C SER A 100 8.08 -34.43 19.43
N ALA A 101 7.44 -34.07 18.31
CA ALA A 101 6.13 -34.59 17.98
C ALA A 101 6.25 -36.12 18.02
N ALA A 102 5.40 -36.77 18.83
CA ALA A 102 5.19 -38.20 18.68
C ALA A 102 4.79 -38.48 17.24
N ASP A 103 5.17 -39.63 16.71
CA ASP A 103 4.82 -40.08 15.35
C ASP A 103 3.30 -39.99 15.15
N ILE A 104 2.83 -38.88 14.57
CA ILE A 104 1.42 -38.68 14.25
C ILE A 104 1.21 -39.42 12.94
N GLU A 105 0.40 -40.47 12.99
CA GLU A 105 -0.08 -41.14 11.80
C GLU A 105 -0.71 -40.08 10.88
N THR A 106 -0.07 -39.82 9.74
CA THR A 106 -0.54 -38.80 8.79
C THR A 106 -1.78 -39.35 8.11
N THR A 107 -2.95 -39.04 8.65
CA THR A 107 -4.22 -39.21 7.95
C THR A 107 -4.15 -38.47 6.62
N ALA A 108 -4.67 -39.08 5.55
CA ALA A 108 -4.69 -38.45 4.23
C ALA A 108 -5.29 -37.04 4.33
N ALA A 109 -4.53 -36.02 3.92
CA ALA A 109 -5.02 -34.65 3.88
C ALA A 109 -6.25 -34.60 2.98
N GLY A 110 -7.41 -34.28 3.57
CA GLY A 110 -8.63 -34.02 2.80
C GLY A 110 -8.46 -32.79 1.92
N THR A 111 -9.40 -32.56 1.01
CA THR A 111 -9.41 -31.34 0.19
C THR A 111 -9.69 -30.12 1.07
N ILE A 112 -8.80 -29.13 1.02
CA ILE A 112 -9.09 -27.79 1.57
C ILE A 112 -10.17 -27.18 0.66
N PRO A 113 -11.30 -26.71 1.20
CA PRO A 113 -12.29 -26.03 0.37
C PRO A 113 -11.65 -24.81 -0.29
N VAL A 114 -11.73 -24.75 -1.62
CA VAL A 114 -11.27 -23.61 -2.42
C VAL A 114 -12.38 -23.26 -3.39
N SER A 115 -12.81 -22.00 -3.40
CA SER A 115 -13.72 -21.48 -4.42
C SER A 115 -12.93 -20.70 -5.45
N PHE A 116 -13.10 -21.04 -6.73
CA PHE A 116 -12.55 -20.32 -7.86
C PHE A 116 -13.65 -19.53 -8.58
N SER A 117 -13.35 -18.31 -8.98
CA SER A 117 -14.24 -17.49 -9.80
C SER A 117 -13.46 -16.56 -10.74
N VAL A 118 -14.15 -15.96 -11.70
CA VAL A 118 -13.62 -14.89 -12.54
C VAL A 118 -14.46 -13.65 -12.27
N ALA A 119 -13.79 -12.56 -11.89
CA ALA A 119 -14.45 -11.28 -11.62
C ALA A 119 -15.05 -10.70 -12.91
N SER A 120 -16.02 -9.80 -12.79
CA SER A 120 -16.58 -9.09 -13.94
C SER A 120 -15.55 -8.27 -14.72
N THR A 121 -14.41 -7.96 -14.10
CA THR A 121 -13.24 -7.30 -14.70
C THR A 121 -12.29 -8.26 -15.43
N GLY A 122 -12.54 -9.57 -15.39
CA GLY A 122 -11.74 -10.61 -16.05
C GLY A 122 -10.61 -11.20 -15.20
N GLU A 123 -10.46 -10.75 -13.95
CA GLU A 123 -9.46 -11.29 -13.02
C GLU A 123 -9.84 -12.66 -12.49
N ALA A 124 -8.86 -13.57 -12.42
CA ALA A 124 -9.03 -14.87 -11.75
C ALA A 124 -8.96 -14.69 -10.23
N SER A 125 -9.92 -15.26 -9.50
CA SER A 125 -10.01 -15.18 -8.05
C SER A 125 -10.07 -16.57 -7.40
N LEU A 126 -9.33 -16.74 -6.29
CA LEU A 126 -9.44 -17.91 -5.42
C LEU A 126 -9.70 -17.46 -3.99
N VAL A 127 -10.57 -18.18 -3.28
CA VAL A 127 -10.77 -18.02 -1.83
C VAL A 127 -10.63 -19.38 -1.17
N MET A 128 -9.68 -19.47 -0.24
CA MET A 128 -9.39 -20.65 0.56
C MET A 128 -9.62 -20.28 2.04
N PRO A 129 -10.80 -20.58 2.61
CA PRO A 129 -11.04 -20.37 4.03
C PRO A 129 -10.13 -21.26 4.87
N LEU A 130 -9.50 -20.65 5.87
CA LEU A 130 -8.68 -21.35 6.83
C LEU A 130 -9.58 -21.83 7.96
N ARG A 131 -9.42 -23.10 8.37
CA ARG A 131 -10.17 -23.63 9.52
C ARG A 131 -9.65 -22.96 10.79
N THR A 132 -10.54 -22.32 11.50
CA THR A 132 -10.30 -21.74 12.82
C THR A 132 -10.92 -22.60 13.91
N VAL A 133 -10.48 -22.39 15.14
CA VAL A 133 -11.08 -23.06 16.31
C VAL A 133 -12.39 -22.33 16.61
N PRO A 134 -13.52 -23.05 16.78
CA PRO A 134 -14.78 -22.44 17.12
C PRO A 134 -14.68 -21.59 18.40
N GLY A 135 -15.10 -20.33 18.29
CA GLY A 135 -15.15 -19.41 19.41
C GLY A 135 -16.45 -19.52 20.20
N ARG A 136 -16.52 -18.84 21.35
CA ARG A 136 -17.72 -18.83 22.22
C ARG A 136 -18.75 -17.77 21.81
N GLY A 137 -19.01 -17.64 20.50
CA GLY A 137 -19.97 -16.67 19.93
C GLY A 137 -19.30 -15.67 18.98
N VAL A 138 -18.06 -15.27 19.28
CA VAL A 138 -17.18 -14.54 18.36
C VAL A 138 -16.12 -15.52 17.88
N GLU A 139 -15.98 -15.69 16.56
CA GLU A 139 -15.02 -16.61 15.95
C GLU A 139 -14.27 -15.90 14.83
N PRO A 140 -12.94 -16.08 14.73
CA PRO A 140 -12.17 -15.53 13.62
C PRO A 140 -12.56 -16.20 12.31
N THR A 141 -12.78 -15.38 11.28
CA THR A 141 -12.95 -15.84 9.90
C THR A 141 -11.74 -15.39 9.11
N ILE A 142 -10.81 -16.31 8.83
CA ILE A 142 -9.58 -16.01 8.07
C ILE A 142 -9.63 -16.77 6.75
N SER A 143 -9.20 -16.14 5.66
CA SER A 143 -9.07 -16.81 4.36
C SER A 143 -7.80 -16.37 3.64
N LEU A 144 -7.15 -17.31 2.97
CA LEU A 144 -6.16 -17.01 1.95
C LEU A 144 -6.91 -16.71 0.65
N THR A 145 -6.66 -15.53 0.09
CA THR A 145 -7.29 -15.06 -1.15
C THR A 145 -6.24 -14.86 -2.22
N TYR A 146 -6.64 -15.03 -3.47
CA TYR A 146 -5.83 -14.72 -4.64
C TYR A 146 -6.63 -13.87 -5.62
N SER A 147 -5.98 -12.86 -6.22
CA SER A 147 -6.42 -12.21 -7.46
C SER A 147 -5.24 -12.16 -8.44
N SER A 148 -5.48 -12.53 -9.70
CA SER A 148 -4.47 -12.36 -10.76
C SER A 148 -4.15 -10.90 -11.07
N GLY A 149 -5.03 -9.97 -10.71
CA GLY A 149 -4.77 -8.52 -10.77
C GLY A 149 -4.10 -7.98 -9.50
N GLY A 150 -3.91 -8.82 -8.48
CA GLY A 150 -3.33 -8.43 -7.20
C GLY A 150 -1.83 -8.16 -7.28
N GLY A 151 -1.39 -7.14 -6.55
CA GLY A 151 0.03 -6.80 -6.41
C GLY A 151 0.79 -7.73 -5.47
N ASN A 152 2.00 -7.31 -5.06
CA ASN A 152 2.76 -8.03 -4.05
C ASN A 152 2.13 -7.83 -2.67
N GLY A 153 2.07 -8.90 -1.88
CA GLY A 153 1.62 -8.88 -0.49
C GLY A 153 2.49 -9.75 0.41
N VAL A 154 2.12 -9.81 1.69
CA VAL A 154 2.85 -10.53 2.75
C VAL A 154 2.97 -12.04 2.52
N VAL A 155 2.11 -12.59 1.67
CA VAL A 155 2.09 -14.01 1.27
C VAL A 155 2.42 -14.21 -0.21
N GLY A 156 2.97 -13.18 -0.86
CA GLY A 156 3.42 -13.21 -2.25
C GLY A 156 2.49 -12.49 -3.23
N MET A 157 2.90 -12.50 -4.49
CA MET A 157 2.20 -11.84 -5.59
C MET A 157 0.79 -12.40 -5.79
N GLY A 158 -0.19 -11.51 -5.84
CA GLY A 158 -1.60 -11.85 -6.04
C GLY A 158 -2.29 -12.45 -4.82
N PHE A 159 -1.54 -12.87 -3.79
CA PHE A 159 -2.08 -13.48 -2.58
C PHE A 159 -2.25 -12.47 -1.44
N ALA A 160 -3.31 -12.64 -0.67
CA ALA A 160 -3.55 -11.88 0.56
C ALA A 160 -4.24 -12.74 1.63
N ILE A 161 -3.87 -12.52 2.89
CA ILE A 161 -4.62 -13.03 4.04
C ILE A 161 -5.73 -12.02 4.34
N THR A 162 -6.96 -12.52 4.44
CA THR A 162 -8.15 -11.76 4.83
C THR A 162 -8.65 -12.27 6.19
N GLY A 163 -9.38 -11.43 6.92
CA GLY A 163 -9.89 -11.75 8.27
C GLY A 163 -9.57 -10.70 9.32
N GLY A 164 -8.59 -9.85 9.04
CA GLY A 164 -8.44 -8.56 9.71
C GLY A 164 -9.36 -7.50 9.09
N SER A 165 -9.68 -6.47 9.87
CA SER A 165 -10.32 -5.24 9.40
C SER A 165 -9.41 -4.06 9.71
N ALA A 166 -9.47 -3.01 8.91
CA ALA A 166 -8.69 -1.81 9.15
C ALA A 166 -9.39 -0.55 8.64
N ILE A 167 -9.16 0.55 9.36
CA ILE A 167 -9.37 1.90 8.84
C ILE A 167 -8.04 2.36 8.27
N THR A 168 -8.02 2.67 6.97
CA THR A 168 -6.80 3.09 6.25
C THR A 168 -6.99 4.48 5.67
N ARG A 169 -5.88 5.17 5.42
CA ARG A 169 -5.91 6.37 4.58
C ARG A 169 -6.14 5.97 3.13
N CYS A 170 -6.97 6.73 2.42
CA CYS A 170 -7.27 6.50 1.01
C CYS A 170 -7.23 7.82 0.22
N PRO A 171 -6.89 7.76 -1.09
CA PRO A 171 -6.81 8.94 -1.93
C PRO A 171 -8.20 9.54 -2.18
N SER A 172 -8.25 10.85 -2.43
CA SER A 172 -9.44 11.53 -2.94
C SER A 172 -9.56 11.34 -4.45
N ASN A 173 -10.79 11.23 -4.94
CA ASN A 173 -11.07 11.18 -6.38
C ASN A 173 -12.06 12.28 -6.82
N LEU A 174 -11.91 12.73 -8.08
CA LEU A 174 -12.68 13.85 -8.60
C LEU A 174 -14.20 13.61 -8.56
N ALA A 175 -14.63 12.39 -8.84
CA ALA A 175 -16.05 12.05 -8.95
C ALA A 175 -16.78 12.09 -7.61
N GLN A 176 -16.11 11.73 -6.52
CA GLN A 176 -16.72 11.64 -5.19
C GLN A 176 -16.35 12.79 -4.27
N ASP A 177 -15.14 13.34 -4.40
CA ASP A 177 -14.54 14.31 -3.47
C ASP A 177 -14.33 15.69 -4.10
N GLY A 178 -14.47 15.82 -5.42
CA GLY A 178 -14.25 17.10 -6.13
C GLY A 178 -12.77 17.46 -6.33
N GLU A 179 -11.85 16.58 -5.93
CA GLU A 179 -10.41 16.74 -6.08
C GLU A 179 -9.72 15.40 -6.36
N ILE A 180 -8.58 15.41 -7.03
CA ILE A 180 -7.69 14.25 -7.14
C ILE A 180 -6.53 14.52 -6.19
N ARG A 181 -6.39 13.68 -5.17
CA ARG A 181 -5.35 13.86 -4.15
C ARG A 181 -4.85 12.51 -3.67
N GLU A 182 -3.54 12.32 -3.71
CA GLU A 182 -2.87 11.16 -3.14
C GLU A 182 -2.87 11.21 -1.60
N VAL A 183 -2.57 10.07 -0.96
CA VAL A 183 -2.34 10.03 0.48
C VAL A 183 -1.02 10.72 0.81
N ARG A 184 -1.05 11.75 1.65
CA ARG A 184 0.14 12.53 2.05
C ARG A 184 0.49 12.41 3.53
N TYR A 185 -0.23 11.58 4.27
CA TYR A 185 -0.08 11.40 5.71
C TYR A 185 -0.37 12.69 6.50
N ASP A 186 -1.42 13.42 6.11
CA ASP A 186 -1.88 14.62 6.82
C ASP A 186 -3.37 14.55 7.16
N ARG A 187 -3.89 15.54 7.87
CA ARG A 187 -5.31 15.56 8.30
C ARG A 187 -6.32 15.68 7.16
N PHE A 188 -5.88 15.90 5.92
CA PHE A 188 -6.76 16.05 4.76
C PHE A 188 -6.95 14.75 4.00
N ASP A 189 -6.16 13.72 4.29
CA ASP A 189 -6.37 12.41 3.70
C ASP A 189 -7.74 11.85 4.09
N LYS A 190 -8.42 11.22 3.14
CA LYS A 190 -9.65 10.50 3.43
C LYS A 190 -9.34 9.22 4.19
N LEU A 191 -10.33 8.74 4.92
CA LEU A 191 -10.27 7.47 5.61
C LEU A 191 -11.21 6.48 4.93
N CYS A 192 -10.84 5.22 4.92
CA CYS A 192 -11.61 4.13 4.36
C CYS A 192 -11.65 2.96 5.35
N LEU A 193 -12.84 2.44 5.65
CA LEU A 193 -13.01 1.19 6.40
C LEU A 193 -13.05 0.04 5.40
N ASP A 194 -12.05 -0.84 5.44
CA ASP A 194 -11.93 -2.00 4.54
C ASP A 194 -12.12 -1.61 3.05
N GLY A 195 -11.52 -0.48 2.67
CA GLY A 195 -11.60 0.08 1.32
C GLY A 195 -12.86 0.89 1.01
N LYS A 196 -13.86 0.94 1.89
CA LYS A 196 -15.06 1.77 1.74
C LYS A 196 -14.81 3.18 2.29
N PRO A 197 -14.94 4.24 1.48
CA PRO A 197 -14.75 5.62 1.95
C PRO A 197 -15.61 5.94 3.16
N LEU A 198 -15.02 6.65 4.13
CA LEU A 198 -15.70 7.19 5.29
C LEU A 198 -16.07 8.65 5.05
N VAL A 199 -17.31 8.99 5.37
CA VAL A 199 -17.83 10.36 5.37
C VAL A 199 -18.15 10.79 6.79
N ILE A 200 -17.79 12.03 7.12
CA ILE A 200 -18.08 12.60 8.42
C ILE A 200 -19.57 12.98 8.46
N VAL A 201 -20.28 12.53 9.49
CA VAL A 201 -21.70 12.84 9.71
C VAL A 201 -21.95 13.65 10.98
N GLY A 202 -20.96 13.71 11.88
CA GLY A 202 -21.02 14.51 13.11
C GLY A 202 -19.61 14.83 13.62
N LYS A 203 -19.49 15.95 14.32
CA LYS A 203 -18.27 16.37 15.02
C LYS A 203 -18.65 17.01 16.34
N ASP A 204 -18.11 16.47 17.41
CA ASP A 204 -18.19 17.00 18.77
C ASP A 204 -16.75 17.14 19.32
N SER A 205 -16.57 17.80 20.46
CA SER A 205 -15.22 17.94 21.03
C SER A 205 -14.64 16.57 21.39
N GLY A 206 -13.44 16.29 20.87
CA GLY A 206 -12.75 15.03 21.08
C GLY A 206 -13.22 13.89 20.18
N ILE A 207 -14.28 14.06 19.38
CA ILE A 207 -14.97 12.94 18.70
C ILE A 207 -15.46 13.33 17.30
N ILE A 208 -15.24 12.44 16.33
CA ILE A 208 -15.77 12.55 14.97
C ILE A 208 -16.62 11.30 14.65
N GLU A 209 -17.88 11.48 14.27
CA GLU A 209 -18.73 10.37 13.79
C GLU A 209 -18.62 10.23 12.28
N TYR A 210 -18.42 9.00 11.81
CA TYR A 210 -18.34 8.63 10.41
C TYR A 210 -19.36 7.57 10.02
N ARG A 211 -19.67 7.53 8.72
CA ARG A 211 -20.41 6.46 8.02
C ARG A 211 -19.66 6.04 6.77
N THR A 212 -19.90 4.82 6.29
CA THR A 212 -19.32 4.38 5.02
C THR A 212 -20.09 4.95 3.83
N LYS A 213 -19.44 5.05 2.67
CA LYS A 213 -20.05 5.35 1.38
C LYS A 213 -19.68 4.24 0.39
N PRO A 214 -20.65 3.41 -0.08
CA PRO A 214 -22.06 3.40 0.29
C PRO A 214 -22.28 3.01 1.77
N ASP A 215 -23.42 3.40 2.32
CA ASP A 215 -23.74 3.14 3.73
C ASP A 215 -23.93 1.64 3.99
N THR A 216 -23.22 1.15 5.00
CA THR A 216 -23.27 -0.23 5.50
C THR A 216 -24.05 -0.34 6.80
N HIS A 217 -24.61 0.78 7.28
CA HIS A 217 -25.22 0.94 8.60
C HIS A 217 -24.23 0.74 9.76
N THR A 218 -22.92 0.72 9.47
CA THR A 218 -21.88 0.76 10.49
C THR A 218 -21.77 2.18 11.02
N LYS A 219 -21.84 2.35 12.34
CA LYS A 219 -21.51 3.62 13.01
C LYS A 219 -20.05 3.58 13.39
N ILE A 220 -19.27 4.59 13.01
CA ILE A 220 -17.85 4.67 13.37
C ILE A 220 -17.62 5.94 14.18
N ILE A 221 -16.97 5.82 15.33
CA ILE A 221 -16.55 6.90 16.20
C ILE A 221 -15.03 6.98 16.15
N GLY A 222 -14.48 8.12 15.72
CA GLY A 222 -13.06 8.42 15.83
C GLY A 222 -12.78 9.28 17.06
N HIS A 223 -11.82 8.87 17.88
CA HIS A 223 -11.39 9.62 19.06
C HIS A 223 -10.25 10.56 18.69
N ASP A 224 -10.50 11.87 18.73
CA ASP A 224 -9.57 12.94 18.37
C ASP A 224 -9.48 13.94 19.53
N PRO A 225 -8.92 13.56 20.70
CA PRO A 225 -8.97 14.35 21.93
C PRO A 225 -8.30 15.73 21.82
N GLU A 226 -7.47 15.93 20.81
CA GLU A 226 -6.76 17.19 20.53
C GLU A 226 -7.49 18.05 19.48
N ASP A 227 -8.65 17.60 18.98
CA ASP A 227 -9.46 18.27 17.95
C ASP A 227 -8.65 18.66 16.70
N THR A 228 -7.69 17.80 16.33
CA THR A 228 -6.74 18.04 15.22
C THR A 228 -7.30 17.70 13.83
N GLY A 229 -8.43 16.97 13.80
CA GLY A 229 -8.95 16.28 12.63
C GLY A 229 -8.27 14.94 12.35
N MET A 230 -7.42 14.42 13.27
CA MET A 230 -6.70 13.16 13.11
C MET A 230 -6.98 12.23 14.30
N PRO A 231 -8.02 11.37 14.20
CA PRO A 231 -8.34 10.47 15.29
C PRO A 231 -7.18 9.54 15.66
N GLN A 232 -6.95 9.34 16.95
CA GLN A 232 -5.91 8.47 17.48
C GLN A 232 -6.33 7.00 17.51
N SER A 233 -7.64 6.74 17.64
CA SER A 233 -8.26 5.41 17.63
C SER A 233 -9.71 5.51 17.11
N PHE A 234 -10.32 4.35 16.84
CA PHE A 234 -11.73 4.29 16.42
C PHE A 234 -12.49 3.15 17.09
N GLU A 235 -13.80 3.31 17.15
CA GLU A 235 -14.78 2.28 17.48
C GLU A 235 -15.76 2.15 16.30
N ALA A 236 -16.00 0.94 15.81
CA ALA A 236 -17.04 0.66 14.82
C ALA A 236 -18.12 -0.25 15.41
N PHE A 237 -19.35 0.22 15.40
CA PHE A 237 -20.55 -0.51 15.79
C PHE A 237 -21.21 -1.05 14.53
N LEU A 238 -21.10 -2.36 14.32
CA LEU A 238 -21.64 -3.04 13.15
C LEU A 238 -23.13 -3.36 13.34
N PRO A 239 -23.92 -3.48 12.25
CA PRO A 239 -25.32 -3.89 12.32
C PRO A 239 -25.55 -5.26 12.95
N SER A 240 -24.53 -6.12 12.96
CA SER A 240 -24.54 -7.42 13.64
C SER A 240 -24.59 -7.31 15.17
N GLY A 241 -24.38 -6.13 15.74
CA GLY A 241 -24.20 -5.92 17.18
C GLY A 241 -22.76 -6.11 17.66
N MET A 242 -21.81 -6.32 16.74
CA MET A 242 -20.38 -6.35 17.05
C MET A 242 -19.82 -4.94 17.23
N LEU A 243 -18.95 -4.78 18.21
CA LEU A 243 -18.07 -3.62 18.40
C LEU A 243 -16.66 -4.01 17.97
N ILE A 244 -16.04 -3.22 17.11
CA ILE A 244 -14.63 -3.38 16.74
C ILE A 244 -13.86 -2.12 17.14
N GLU A 245 -12.82 -2.28 17.92
CA GLU A 245 -11.90 -1.22 18.33
C GLU A 245 -10.68 -1.23 17.40
N TYR A 246 -10.24 -0.07 16.91
CA TYR A 246 -9.13 0.07 15.97
C TYR A 246 -8.05 0.98 16.52
N GLY A 247 -6.79 0.57 16.32
CA GLY A 247 -5.62 1.39 16.59
C GLY A 247 -5.47 1.81 18.06
N THR A 248 -5.95 0.99 19.01
CA THR A 248 -5.90 1.31 20.44
C THR A 248 -4.48 1.30 21.00
N THR A 249 -3.55 0.59 20.36
CA THR A 249 -2.14 0.51 20.75
C THR A 249 -1.21 0.89 19.60
N ALA A 250 0.08 1.12 19.90
CA ALA A 250 1.10 1.33 18.87
C ALA A 250 1.23 0.12 17.92
N GLY A 251 1.08 -1.11 18.43
CA GLY A 251 1.15 -2.34 17.65
C GLY A 251 -0.03 -2.57 16.69
N THR A 252 -1.07 -1.75 16.80
CA THR A 252 -2.25 -1.73 15.91
C THR A 252 -2.30 -0.47 15.05
N ARG A 253 -1.22 0.34 15.05
CA ARG A 253 -1.10 1.59 14.31
C ARG A 253 0.24 1.65 13.56
N PRO A 254 0.37 0.96 12.42
CA PRO A 254 1.55 1.10 11.59
C PRO A 254 1.78 2.57 11.22
N ARG A 255 3.04 2.98 11.14
CA ARG A 255 3.42 4.37 10.91
C ARG A 255 3.61 4.66 9.42
N GLY A 256 3.09 5.79 8.97
CA GLY A 256 3.39 6.39 7.67
C GLY A 256 4.63 7.30 7.74
N LEU A 257 4.84 8.07 6.67
CA LEU A 257 5.87 9.09 6.66
C LEU A 257 5.56 10.15 7.73
N GLY A 258 6.59 10.65 8.41
CA GLY A 258 6.43 11.61 9.52
C GLY A 258 5.90 10.99 10.81
N GLY A 259 5.89 9.67 10.93
CA GLY A 259 5.54 8.95 12.17
C GLY A 259 4.04 8.91 12.51
N VAL A 260 3.19 9.52 11.70
CA VAL A 260 1.73 9.49 11.91
C VAL A 260 1.13 8.14 11.54
N PRO A 261 -0.03 7.74 12.09
CA PRO A 261 -0.68 6.49 11.70
C PRO A 261 -1.02 6.47 10.20
N ARG A 262 -0.56 5.43 9.49
CA ARG A 262 -1.01 5.15 8.10
C ARG A 262 -2.29 4.33 8.05
N ALA A 263 -2.54 3.56 9.11
CA ALA A 263 -3.74 2.76 9.30
C ALA A 263 -4.01 2.58 10.81
N TRP A 264 -5.26 2.26 11.13
CA TRP A 264 -5.73 1.81 12.43
C TRP A 264 -6.29 0.41 12.20
N LEU A 265 -5.51 -0.58 12.63
CA LEU A 265 -5.85 -2.00 12.47
C LEU A 265 -6.81 -2.40 13.59
N ALA A 266 -7.73 -3.32 13.30
CA ALA A 266 -8.62 -3.88 14.32
C ALA A 266 -7.76 -4.42 15.46
N ALA A 267 -7.97 -3.93 16.67
CA ALA A 267 -7.27 -4.39 17.87
C ALA A 267 -8.09 -5.47 18.56
N VAL A 268 -9.40 -5.24 18.66
CA VAL A 268 -10.34 -6.13 19.36
C VAL A 268 -11.69 -6.10 18.66
N ALA A 269 -12.34 -7.25 18.55
CA ALA A 269 -13.75 -7.36 18.19
C ALA A 269 -14.51 -8.04 19.32
N ARG A 270 -15.63 -7.43 19.76
CA ARG A 270 -16.45 -7.93 20.87
C ARG A 270 -17.93 -8.01 20.49
N ASP A 271 -18.64 -9.02 20.98
CA ASP A 271 -20.10 -9.08 20.88
C ASP A 271 -20.78 -8.39 22.07
N GLY A 272 -22.10 -8.23 21.99
CA GLY A 272 -22.91 -7.65 23.08
C GLY A 272 -22.98 -8.51 24.36
N ARG A 273 -22.39 -9.71 24.38
CA ARG A 273 -22.27 -10.59 25.55
C ARG A 273 -20.89 -10.51 26.20
N GLY A 274 -19.96 -9.75 25.62
CA GLY A 274 -18.59 -9.59 26.11
C GLY A 274 -17.61 -10.67 25.61
N ASN A 275 -18.04 -11.60 24.75
CA ASN A 275 -17.10 -12.48 24.06
C ASN A 275 -16.26 -11.63 23.12
N ALA A 276 -14.97 -11.93 23.02
CA ALA A 276 -14.02 -11.08 22.34
C ALA A 276 -13.00 -11.89 21.56
N MET A 277 -12.44 -11.26 20.53
CA MET A 277 -11.18 -11.69 19.93
C MET A 277 -10.24 -10.50 19.80
N ASP A 278 -8.98 -10.71 20.15
CA ASP A 278 -7.88 -9.76 20.06
C ASP A 278 -7.02 -10.09 18.83
N TYR A 279 -6.55 -9.06 18.14
CA TYR A 279 -5.77 -9.17 16.92
C TYR A 279 -4.31 -8.74 17.18
N GLY A 280 -3.37 -9.64 16.86
CA GLY A 280 -1.94 -9.37 16.90
C GLY A 280 -1.37 -9.16 15.50
N TYR A 281 -0.48 -8.19 15.36
CA TYR A 281 0.20 -7.87 14.11
C TYR A 281 1.71 -7.90 14.27
N CYS A 282 2.40 -8.16 13.15
CA CYS A 282 3.82 -7.97 13.04
C CYS A 282 4.12 -6.81 12.08
N PHE A 283 5.14 -6.01 12.37
CA PHE A 283 5.59 -4.87 11.55
C PHE A 283 7.01 -5.09 11.02
N ALA A 284 7.20 -4.77 9.74
CA ALA A 284 8.50 -4.64 9.10
C ALA A 284 8.81 -3.14 8.96
N ASP A 285 9.47 -2.58 9.99
CA ASP A 285 9.81 -1.17 10.04
C ASP A 285 11.05 -0.83 9.20
N ALA A 286 11.00 0.32 8.50
CA ALA A 286 12.09 0.87 7.72
C ALA A 286 12.35 2.32 8.17
N GLY A 287 13.20 2.48 9.19
CA GLY A 287 13.40 3.78 9.83
C GLY A 287 12.17 4.19 10.64
N GLU A 288 11.62 5.37 10.34
CA GLU A 288 10.49 5.93 11.12
C GLU A 288 9.11 5.39 10.70
N TYR A 289 9.01 4.77 9.52
CA TYR A 289 7.76 4.26 8.98
C TYR A 289 7.72 2.73 8.95
N THR A 290 6.51 2.18 8.94
CA THR A 290 6.26 0.76 8.77
C THR A 290 6.12 0.46 7.29
N ALA A 291 7.10 -0.24 6.71
CA ALA A 291 7.12 -0.58 5.29
C ALA A 291 5.99 -1.56 4.96
N GLU A 292 5.91 -2.64 5.75
CA GLU A 292 4.89 -3.68 5.65
C GLU A 292 4.38 -4.07 7.04
N TYR A 293 3.13 -4.51 7.12
CA TYR A 293 2.55 -5.09 8.31
C TYR A 293 1.65 -6.26 7.92
N ALA A 294 1.57 -7.26 8.79
CA ALA A 294 0.76 -8.45 8.58
C ALA A 294 -0.01 -8.80 9.84
N LEU A 295 -1.18 -9.40 9.67
CA LEU A 295 -1.87 -10.10 10.76
C LEU A 295 -1.00 -11.31 11.16
N ASP A 296 -0.67 -11.41 12.44
CA ASP A 296 0.23 -12.43 12.99
C ASP A 296 -0.58 -13.47 13.80
N GLU A 297 -1.50 -13.00 14.66
CA GLU A 297 -2.37 -13.87 15.44
C GLU A 297 -3.78 -13.29 15.65
N ILE A 298 -4.73 -14.18 15.94
CA ILE A 298 -6.01 -13.81 16.54
C ILE A 298 -6.23 -14.72 17.75
N ILE A 299 -6.50 -14.11 18.90
CA ILE A 299 -6.76 -14.80 20.17
C ILE A 299 -8.22 -14.55 20.55
N GLY A 300 -8.94 -15.54 21.07
CA GLY A 300 -10.33 -15.40 21.53
C GLY A 300 -10.61 -16.08 22.85
#